data_AF-A0A0H4PM11-F1
#
_entry.id   AF-A0A0H4PM11-F1
#
_cell.length_a   1.000
_cell.length_b   1.000
_cell.length_c   1.000
_cell.angle_alpha   90.00
_cell.angle_beta   90.00
_cell.angle_gamma   90.00
#
_symmetry.space_group_name_H-M   'P 1'
#
loop_
_entity.id
_entity.type
_entity.pdbx_description
1 polymer ?
#
loop_
_entity_poly.entity_id
_entity_poly.type
_entity_poly.pdbx_seq_one_letter_code
_entity_poly.pdbx_strand_id
1 'polypeptide(L)'
;MNKLFTCILLVLISVSIHAQHIEKYQIVTEAGNIEVEVYPEKAPVTVENFRAYINSGAYHKSSFFRVCTPENEADRKIKIEVIQGGNVADSLLLPAIAIETTKFTGLKHKNGTLSMARFGPNTAQSSFLYVSMSSQIWILRGEEILMDLALLHLVKLLKEWM
;
A
#
# COMPACT_ATOMS: atom_id res chain seq x y z
N MET A 1 35.05 -31.76 24.82
CA MET A 1 34.51 -30.40 24.60
C MET A 1 33.79 -30.22 23.25
N ASN A 2 33.83 -31.22 22.36
CA ASN A 2 33.50 -31.02 20.94
C ASN A 2 31.99 -31.21 20.68
N LYS A 3 31.30 -32.03 21.48
CA LYS A 3 29.85 -32.29 21.36
C LYS A 3 28.98 -31.10 21.74
N LEU A 4 29.44 -30.27 22.69
CA LEU A 4 28.72 -29.06 23.11
C LEU A 4 28.74 -27.98 22.02
N PHE A 5 29.87 -27.87 21.30
CA PHE A 5 30.02 -26.95 20.17
C PHE A 5 29.12 -27.35 18.98
N THR A 6 28.98 -28.65 18.72
CA THR A 6 28.09 -29.16 17.65
C THR A 6 26.62 -28.87 17.94
N CYS A 7 26.16 -28.96 19.19
CA CYS A 7 24.77 -28.63 19.54
C CYS A 7 24.47 -27.13 19.42
N ILE A 8 25.42 -26.25 19.77
CA ILE A 8 25.26 -24.80 19.62
C ILE A 8 25.21 -24.40 18.14
N LEU A 9 26.02 -25.05 17.29
CA LEU A 9 26.01 -24.81 15.85
C LEU A 9 24.69 -25.27 15.19
N LEU A 10 24.10 -26.39 15.65
CA LEU A 10 22.80 -26.87 15.17
C LEU A 10 21.64 -25.98 15.60
N VAL A 11 21.67 -25.41 16.81
CA VAL A 11 20.65 -24.44 17.28
C VAL A 11 20.74 -23.11 16.52
N LEU A 12 21.94 -22.69 16.12
CA LEU A 12 22.14 -21.45 15.33
C LEU A 12 21.64 -21.58 13.88
N ILE A 13 21.60 -22.78 13.31
CA ILE A 13 21.05 -23.02 11.95
C ILE A 13 19.50 -23.03 11.99
N SER A 14 18.89 -23.26 13.16
CA SER A 14 17.43 -23.25 13.37
C SER A 14 16.82 -21.87 13.53
N VAL A 15 17.61 -20.79 13.41
CA VAL A 15 17.07 -19.43 13.23
C VAL A 15 16.51 -19.38 11.82
N SER A 16 15.33 -19.97 11.66
CA SER A 16 14.55 -20.00 10.44
C SER A 16 14.50 -18.60 9.87
N ILE A 17 15.08 -18.47 8.68
CA ILE A 17 14.78 -17.39 7.75
C ILE A 17 13.26 -17.43 7.58
N HIS A 18 12.52 -16.62 8.33
CA HIS A 18 11.13 -16.35 8.04
C HIS A 18 11.14 -15.55 6.74
N ALA A 19 11.04 -16.27 5.62
CA ALA A 19 10.74 -15.66 4.35
C ALA A 19 9.40 -14.95 4.53
N GLN A 20 9.43 -13.62 4.45
CA GLN A 20 8.23 -12.81 4.58
C GLN A 20 7.22 -13.29 3.53
N HIS A 21 6.00 -13.66 3.95
CA HIS A 21 4.96 -14.01 3.00
C HIS A 21 4.58 -12.77 2.18
N ILE A 22 4.72 -12.87 0.85
CA ILE A 22 4.38 -11.82 -0.11
C ILE A 22 3.36 -12.42 -1.06
N GLU A 23 2.23 -11.74 -1.23
CA GLU A 23 1.27 -12.12 -2.27
C GLU A 23 1.39 -11.20 -3.45
N LYS A 24 1.08 -11.72 -4.63
CA LYS A 24 1.20 -10.99 -5.89
C LYS A 24 -0.15 -10.95 -6.58
N TYR A 25 -0.49 -9.79 -7.08
CA TYR A 25 -1.69 -9.49 -7.84
C TYR A 25 -1.31 -8.73 -9.10
N GLN A 26 -2.22 -8.71 -10.07
CA GLN A 26 -2.06 -7.97 -11.30
C GLN A 26 -3.30 -7.12 -11.53
N ILE A 27 -3.11 -5.82 -11.74
CA ILE A 27 -4.17 -4.92 -12.19
C ILE A 27 -4.03 -4.80 -13.70
N VAL A 28 -5.00 -5.36 -14.42
CA VAL A 28 -5.06 -5.30 -15.88
C VAL A 28 -5.78 -4.01 -16.27
N THR A 29 -5.12 -3.17 -17.07
CA THR A 29 -5.67 -1.89 -17.54
C THR A 29 -5.51 -1.77 -19.04
N GLU A 30 -6.23 -0.84 -19.67
CA GLU A 30 -6.08 -0.55 -21.10
C GLU A 30 -4.71 0.05 -21.44
N ALA A 31 -4.08 0.73 -20.47
CA ALA A 31 -2.72 1.23 -20.61
C ALA A 31 -1.71 0.09 -20.52
N GLY A 32 -1.92 -0.87 -19.64
CA GLY A 32 -1.03 -2.01 -19.47
C GLY A 32 -1.25 -2.72 -18.14
N ASN A 33 -0.39 -3.70 -17.87
CA ASN A 33 -0.48 -4.47 -16.64
C ASN A 33 0.35 -3.83 -15.53
N ILE A 34 -0.21 -3.77 -14.33
CA ILE A 34 0.46 -3.27 -13.13
C ILE A 34 0.60 -4.44 -12.16
N GLU A 35 1.84 -4.83 -11.87
CA GLU A 35 2.12 -5.86 -10.87
C GLU A 35 2.08 -5.27 -9.46
N VAL A 36 1.41 -5.99 -8.56
CA VAL A 36 1.12 -5.58 -7.20
C VAL A 36 1.62 -6.65 -6.24
N GLU A 37 2.66 -6.36 -5.48
CA GLU A 37 3.01 -7.16 -4.30
C GLU A 37 2.21 -6.69 -3.08
N VAL A 38 1.96 -7.53 -2.09
CA VAL A 38 1.34 -7.15 -0.82
C VAL A 38 2.02 -7.87 0.33
N TYR A 39 1.96 -7.31 1.54
CA TYR A 39 2.68 -7.83 2.70
C TYR A 39 1.72 -8.15 3.87
N PRO A 40 1.04 -9.31 3.87
CA PRO A 40 0.02 -9.66 4.87
C PRO A 40 0.54 -9.66 6.31
N GLU A 41 1.81 -10.03 6.51
CA GLU A 41 2.42 -10.02 7.85
C GLU A 41 2.68 -8.61 8.40
N LYS A 42 2.87 -7.63 7.52
CA LYS A 42 3.18 -6.25 7.92
C LYS A 42 1.94 -5.39 8.01
N ALA A 43 0.95 -5.64 7.16
CA ALA A 43 -0.29 -4.87 7.06
C ALA A 43 -1.53 -5.79 6.95
N PRO A 44 -1.76 -6.69 7.93
CA PRO A 44 -2.81 -7.70 7.85
C PRO A 44 -4.21 -7.12 7.63
N VAL A 45 -4.60 -6.09 8.37
CA VAL A 45 -5.97 -5.53 8.30
C VAL A 45 -6.27 -5.02 6.89
N THR A 46 -5.27 -4.41 6.29
CA THR A 46 -5.48 -3.70 5.05
C THR A 46 -5.27 -4.58 3.83
N VAL A 47 -4.39 -5.59 3.94
CA VAL A 47 -4.33 -6.66 2.95
C VAL A 47 -5.65 -7.45 2.93
N GLU A 48 -6.24 -7.74 4.09
CA GLU A 48 -7.56 -8.38 4.15
C GLU A 48 -8.65 -7.52 3.49
N ASN A 49 -8.66 -6.22 3.75
CA ASN A 49 -9.57 -5.30 3.07
C ASN A 49 -9.37 -5.31 1.54
N PHE A 50 -8.11 -5.26 1.09
CA PHE A 50 -7.77 -5.36 -0.33
C PHE A 50 -8.29 -6.66 -0.97
N ARG A 51 -8.07 -7.80 -0.30
CA ARG A 51 -8.61 -9.11 -0.73
C ARG A 51 -10.12 -9.11 -0.79
N ALA A 52 -10.79 -8.53 0.20
CA ALA A 52 -12.25 -8.53 0.27
C ALA A 52 -12.87 -7.81 -0.95
N TYR A 53 -12.31 -6.67 -1.37
CA TYR A 53 -12.77 -5.99 -2.58
C TYR A 53 -12.39 -6.72 -3.88
N ILE A 54 -11.25 -7.42 -3.93
CA ILE A 54 -10.91 -8.28 -5.07
C ILE A 54 -11.91 -9.42 -5.19
N ASN A 55 -12.15 -10.13 -4.08
CA ASN A 55 -13.01 -11.31 -4.04
C ASN A 55 -14.47 -10.97 -4.33
N SER A 56 -14.93 -9.76 -3.98
CA SER A 56 -16.26 -9.28 -4.34
C SER A 56 -16.38 -8.83 -5.80
N GLY A 57 -15.27 -8.75 -6.54
CA GLY A 57 -15.24 -8.21 -7.90
C GLY A 57 -15.43 -6.70 -7.96
N ALA A 58 -15.33 -5.98 -6.84
CA ALA A 58 -15.63 -4.55 -6.76
C ALA A 58 -14.72 -3.67 -7.64
N TYR A 59 -13.50 -4.13 -7.93
CA TYR A 59 -12.60 -3.42 -8.85
C TYR A 59 -12.84 -3.70 -10.32
N HIS A 60 -13.73 -4.65 -10.67
CA HIS A 60 -14.01 -4.93 -12.06
C HIS A 60 -14.66 -3.71 -12.73
N LYS A 61 -14.08 -3.26 -13.84
CA LYS A 61 -14.46 -2.01 -14.54
C LYS A 61 -14.37 -0.74 -13.68
N SER A 62 -13.59 -0.78 -12.59
CA SER A 62 -13.20 0.42 -11.87
C SER A 62 -12.20 1.24 -12.68
N SER A 63 -12.00 2.50 -12.31
CA SER A 63 -11.15 3.44 -13.03
C SER A 63 -10.13 4.12 -12.11
N PHE A 64 -9.07 4.65 -12.74
CA PHE A 64 -8.26 5.70 -12.15
C PHE A 64 -8.93 7.04 -12.43
N PHE A 65 -9.34 7.74 -11.38
CA PHE A 65 -10.20 8.92 -11.47
C PHE A 65 -9.50 10.22 -11.10
N ARG A 66 -8.29 10.15 -10.53
CA ARG A 66 -7.51 11.33 -10.19
C ARG A 66 -6.03 11.10 -10.49
N VAL A 67 -5.43 12.11 -11.10
CA VAL A 67 -3.98 12.18 -11.30
C VAL A 67 -3.53 13.54 -10.79
N CYS A 68 -2.57 13.55 -9.87
CA CYS A 68 -1.93 14.74 -9.35
C CYS A 68 -0.49 14.78 -9.86
N THR A 69 -0.15 15.85 -10.57
CA THR A 69 1.19 16.13 -11.07
C THR A 69 1.63 17.50 -10.59
N PRO A 70 2.95 17.81 -10.59
CA PRO A 70 3.42 19.15 -10.25
C PRO A 70 2.78 20.25 -11.10
N GLU A 71 2.47 19.95 -12.37
CA GLU A 71 1.88 20.87 -13.32
C GLU A 71 0.39 21.14 -13.03
N ASN A 72 -0.39 20.09 -12.76
CA ASN A 72 -1.85 20.25 -12.55
C ASN A 72 -2.22 20.64 -11.11
N GLU A 73 -1.28 20.53 -10.17
CA GLU A 73 -1.44 20.94 -8.77
C GLU A 73 -0.37 22.01 -8.41
N ALA A 74 -0.06 22.90 -9.36
CA ALA A 74 0.97 23.94 -9.24
C ALA A 74 0.77 24.91 -8.07
N ASP A 75 -0.48 25.18 -7.67
CA ASP A 75 -0.80 26.08 -6.54
C ASP A 75 -1.05 25.33 -5.22
N ARG A 76 -0.98 23.99 -5.23
CA ARG A 76 -1.23 23.18 -4.05
C ARG A 76 -0.20 23.49 -2.95
N LYS A 77 -0.66 23.89 -1.77
CA LYS A 77 0.20 24.18 -0.59
C LYS A 77 1.06 22.98 -0.20
N ILE A 78 0.49 21.78 -0.28
CA ILE A 78 1.17 20.51 0.04
C ILE A 78 1.31 19.71 -1.24
N LYS A 79 2.52 19.67 -1.80
CA LYS A 79 2.79 18.95 -3.04
C LYS A 79 2.63 17.44 -2.85
N ILE A 80 1.81 16.84 -3.71
CA ILE A 80 1.63 15.41 -3.82
C ILE A 80 1.70 15.05 -5.30
N GLU A 81 2.23 13.88 -5.59
CA GLU A 81 2.23 13.30 -6.93
C GLU A 81 1.62 11.92 -6.78
N VAL A 82 0.43 11.69 -7.30
CA VAL A 82 -0.32 10.46 -7.04
C VAL A 82 -1.23 10.14 -8.20
N ILE A 83 -1.47 8.86 -8.40
CA ILE A 83 -2.58 8.38 -9.23
C ILE A 83 -3.56 7.72 -8.27
N GLN A 84 -4.85 8.00 -8.38
CA GLN A 84 -5.86 7.44 -7.49
C GLN A 84 -6.87 6.64 -8.30
N GLY A 85 -7.19 5.44 -7.82
CA GLY A 85 -8.12 4.53 -8.47
C GLY A 85 -8.91 3.70 -7.47
N GLY A 86 -9.64 2.71 -7.99
CA GLY A 86 -10.58 1.95 -7.17
C GLY A 86 -11.84 2.77 -6.88
N ASN A 87 -12.35 3.47 -7.90
CA ASN A 87 -13.71 4.00 -7.87
C ASN A 87 -14.70 2.83 -7.81
N VAL A 88 -15.13 2.48 -6.61
CA VAL A 88 -16.05 1.37 -6.32
C VAL A 88 -17.42 1.98 -6.05
N ALA A 89 -18.47 1.37 -6.60
CA ALA A 89 -19.84 1.82 -6.35
C ALA A 89 -20.19 1.79 -4.86
N ASP A 90 -20.95 2.77 -4.38
CA ASP A 90 -21.32 2.92 -2.96
C ASP A 90 -21.94 1.64 -2.37
N SER A 91 -22.71 0.90 -3.16
CA SER A 91 -23.34 -0.37 -2.76
C SER A 91 -22.36 -1.51 -2.49
N LEU A 92 -21.11 -1.39 -2.93
CA LEU A 92 -20.04 -2.38 -2.77
C LEU A 92 -19.00 -1.93 -1.72
N LEU A 93 -19.19 -0.77 -1.09
CA LEU A 93 -18.29 -0.29 -0.06
C LEU A 93 -18.36 -1.18 1.18
N LEU A 94 -17.18 -1.62 1.61
CA LEU A 94 -16.98 -2.30 2.89
C LEU A 94 -16.88 -1.26 4.03
N PRO A 95 -17.13 -1.67 5.28
CA PRO A 95 -16.91 -0.82 6.45
C PRO A 95 -15.49 -0.25 6.49
N ALA A 96 -15.35 0.93 7.10
CA ALA A 96 -14.05 1.54 7.28
C ALA A 96 -13.15 0.66 8.16
N ILE A 97 -11.87 0.58 7.79
CA ILE A 97 -10.86 -0.19 8.53
C ILE A 97 -9.96 0.72 9.38
N ALA A 98 -9.42 0.12 10.43
CA ALA A 98 -8.36 0.73 11.22
C ALA A 98 -7.08 0.88 10.40
N ILE A 99 -6.35 1.97 10.63
CA ILE A 99 -5.15 2.29 9.87
C ILE A 99 -3.92 1.61 10.46
N GLU A 100 -3.15 0.96 9.59
CA GLU A 100 -1.83 0.43 9.90
C GLU A 100 -0.74 1.43 9.43
N THR A 101 -0.24 2.25 10.37
CA THR A 101 0.72 3.32 10.05
C THR A 101 2.09 2.80 9.58
N THR A 102 2.91 3.65 8.94
CA THR A 102 4.32 3.35 8.61
C THR A 102 5.15 2.94 9.84
N LYS A 103 4.85 3.53 11.00
CA LYS A 103 5.50 3.20 12.28
C LYS A 103 5.18 1.78 12.73
N PHE A 104 3.96 1.31 12.48
CA PHE A 104 3.52 -0.04 12.79
C PHE A 104 4.04 -1.06 11.77
N THR A 105 3.81 -0.78 10.48
CA THR A 105 4.13 -1.71 9.38
C THR A 105 5.63 -1.78 9.05
N GLY A 106 6.41 -0.77 9.42
CA GLY A 106 7.83 -0.62 9.07
C GLY A 106 8.09 -0.32 7.58
N LEU A 107 7.04 -0.20 6.78
CA LEU A 107 7.12 0.08 5.35
C LEU A 107 7.20 1.60 5.12
N LYS A 108 7.81 2.02 4.00
CA LYS A 108 8.10 3.44 3.69
C LYS A 108 7.49 3.86 2.35
N HIS A 109 7.09 5.14 2.25
CA HIS A 109 6.64 5.75 1.00
C HIS A 109 7.82 5.97 0.06
N LYS A 110 7.90 5.10 -0.93
CA LYS A 110 8.85 5.18 -2.05
C LYS A 110 8.08 5.24 -3.35
N ASN A 111 8.78 5.57 -4.42
CA ASN A 111 8.17 5.58 -5.73
C ASN A 111 7.59 4.19 -6.06
N GLY A 112 6.33 4.19 -6.50
CA GLY A 112 5.58 2.98 -6.80
C GLY A 112 5.10 2.18 -5.59
N THR A 113 4.95 2.82 -4.43
CA THR A 113 4.18 2.22 -3.33
C THR A 113 2.69 2.18 -3.70
N LEU A 114 1.91 1.28 -3.12
CA LEU A 114 0.45 1.30 -3.26
C LEU A 114 -0.15 1.40 -1.86
N SER A 115 -1.15 2.25 -1.72
CA SER A 115 -1.65 2.75 -0.46
C SER A 115 -3.16 2.92 -0.44
N MET A 116 -3.74 3.06 0.75
CA MET A 116 -5.18 3.30 0.89
C MET A 116 -5.49 4.78 1.08
N ALA A 117 -6.51 5.26 0.37
CA ALA A 117 -7.05 6.59 0.59
C ALA A 117 -8.04 6.60 1.77
N ARG A 118 -8.16 7.75 2.43
CA ARG A 118 -9.07 7.98 3.56
C ARG A 118 -9.35 9.48 3.70
N PHE A 119 -10.38 9.83 4.47
CA PHE A 119 -10.74 11.23 4.76
C PHE A 119 -10.25 11.72 6.13
N GLY A 120 -10.09 10.79 7.08
CA GLY A 120 -9.64 11.03 8.46
C GLY A 120 -9.18 9.73 9.13
N PRO A 121 -8.75 9.76 10.40
CA PRO A 121 -8.27 8.55 11.08
C PRO A 121 -9.33 7.43 11.09
N ASN A 122 -8.94 6.19 10.77
CA ASN A 122 -9.80 5.01 10.69
C ASN A 122 -11.02 5.14 9.76
N THR A 123 -10.87 5.85 8.64
CA THR A 123 -11.93 6.01 7.60
C THR A 123 -11.55 5.39 6.25
N ALA A 124 -10.51 4.55 6.21
CA ALA A 124 -10.05 3.92 4.97
C ALA A 124 -11.08 2.88 4.50
N GLN A 125 -11.50 2.93 3.22
CA GLN A 125 -12.53 2.03 2.64
C GLN A 125 -12.08 1.33 1.35
N SER A 126 -12.50 1.78 0.18
CA SER A 126 -12.31 1.06 -1.11
C SER A 126 -11.24 1.64 -2.00
N SER A 127 -11.05 2.96 -1.95
CA SER A 127 -10.16 3.68 -2.84
C SER A 127 -8.71 3.38 -2.51
N PHE A 128 -7.97 2.90 -3.51
CA PHE A 128 -6.53 2.80 -3.45
C PHE A 128 -5.89 4.01 -4.11
N LEU A 129 -4.86 4.50 -3.44
CA LEU A 129 -3.97 5.51 -3.95
C LEU A 129 -2.66 4.83 -4.37
N TYR A 130 -2.32 5.00 -5.63
CA TYR A 130 -1.01 4.69 -6.18
C TYR A 130 -0.01 5.79 -5.79
N VAL A 131 1.16 5.40 -5.28
CA VAL A 131 2.16 6.29 -4.68
C VAL A 131 3.19 6.75 -5.70
N SER A 132 3.22 8.07 -5.81
CA SER A 132 4.37 8.97 -5.82
C SER A 132 5.51 8.76 -6.79
N MET A 133 5.77 9.82 -7.55
CA MET A 133 7.01 10.01 -8.30
C MET A 133 8.11 10.70 -7.45
N SER A 134 7.82 11.09 -6.20
CA SER A 134 8.80 11.73 -5.31
C SER A 134 8.63 11.37 -3.83
N SER A 135 9.70 11.49 -3.04
CA SER A 135 9.70 11.18 -1.60
C SER A 135 8.76 12.11 -0.82
N GLN A 136 7.53 11.67 -0.52
CA GLN A 136 6.53 12.48 0.21
C GLN A 136 6.78 12.52 1.72
N ILE A 137 7.90 13.12 2.13
CA ILE A 137 8.32 13.33 3.53
C ILE A 137 7.35 14.23 4.33
N TRP A 138 6.53 15.03 3.65
CA TRP A 138 5.71 16.08 4.28
C TRP A 138 4.37 15.59 4.83
N ILE A 139 3.84 14.45 4.36
CA ILE A 139 2.58 13.86 4.87
C ILE A 139 2.71 13.38 6.33
N LEU A 140 3.95 13.17 6.81
CA LEU A 140 4.22 12.66 8.16
C LEU A 140 4.36 13.74 9.25
N ARG A 141 4.22 15.03 8.91
CA ARG A 141 4.50 16.15 9.84
C ARG A 141 3.27 16.77 10.55
N GLY A 142 2.14 16.07 10.60
CA GLY A 142 1.11 16.32 11.63
C GLY A 142 0.40 17.68 11.61
N GLU A 143 0.40 18.42 10.49
CA GLU A 143 -0.54 19.53 10.30
C GLU A 143 -1.75 19.05 9.50
N GLU A 144 -2.94 19.38 9.96
CA GLU A 144 -4.24 18.97 9.41
C GLU A 144 -4.28 19.06 7.87
N ILE A 145 -4.25 17.90 7.22
CA ILE A 145 -4.53 17.75 5.79
C ILE A 145 -5.94 17.18 5.69
N LEU A 146 -6.85 17.94 5.08
CA LEU A 146 -8.27 17.61 4.81
C LEU A 146 -8.52 16.30 4.03
N MET A 147 -7.48 15.53 3.72
CA MET A 147 -7.58 14.20 3.16
C MET A 147 -6.33 13.44 3.60
N ASP A 148 -6.36 13.11 4.87
CA ASP A 148 -5.25 12.61 5.65
C ASP A 148 -4.83 11.26 5.04
N LEU A 149 -3.70 11.15 4.34
CA LEU A 149 -3.29 9.95 3.60
C LEU A 149 -2.60 8.97 4.54
N ALA A 150 -3.31 7.93 5.00
CA ALA A 150 -2.64 6.81 5.66
C ALA A 150 -2.32 5.77 4.62
N LEU A 151 -1.11 5.92 4.14
CA LEU A 151 -0.57 5.13 3.08
C LEU A 151 -0.25 3.74 3.64
N LEU A 152 -1.16 2.80 3.42
CA LEU A 152 -0.81 1.40 3.52
C LEU A 152 0.28 1.06 2.51
N HIS A 153 1.04 0.00 2.74
CA HIS A 153 2.04 -0.44 1.79
C HIS A 153 1.61 -1.78 1.25
N LEU A 154 1.29 -1.78 -0.03
CA LEU A 154 1.18 -3.01 -0.78
C LEU A 154 2.47 -3.20 -1.59
N VAL A 155 2.94 -2.29 -2.44
CA VAL A 155 3.69 -2.74 -3.63
C VAL A 155 5.08 -2.11 -3.83
N LYS A 156 5.97 -2.83 -4.53
CA LYS A 156 7.00 -2.29 -5.44
C LYS A 156 6.52 -2.48 -6.87
N LEU A 157 6.38 -1.41 -7.65
CA LEU A 157 5.98 -1.52 -9.05
C LEU A 157 7.14 -1.98 -9.92
N LEU A 158 6.90 -3.02 -10.72
CA LEU A 158 7.82 -3.47 -11.76
C LEU A 158 7.56 -2.67 -13.05
N LYS A 159 8.18 -1.50 -13.09
CA LYS A 159 8.82 -0.81 -14.23
C LYS A 159 8.36 -1.20 -15.65
N GLU A 160 7.24 -0.65 -16.10
CA GLU A 160 6.99 -0.40 -17.55
C GLU A 160 6.38 0.99 -17.86
N TRP A 161 5.97 1.77 -16.85
CA TRP A 161 5.22 3.03 -17.00
C TRP A 161 5.87 4.25 -16.32
N MET A 162 7.20 4.27 -16.21
CA MET A 162 7.97 5.41 -15.69
C MET A 162 8.87 6.01 -16.75
#